data_AF-A0A2V7GJM1-F1
#
_entry.id   AF-A0A2V7GJM1-F1
#
_cell.length_a   1.000
_cell.length_b   1.000
_cell.length_c   1.000
_cell.angle_alpha   90.00
_cell.angle_beta   90.00
_cell.angle_gamma   90.00
#
_symmetry.space_group_name_H-M   'P 1'
#
loop_
_entity.id
_entity.type
_entity.pdbx_description
1 polymer ?
#
loop_
_entity_poly.entity_id
_entity_poly.type
_entity_poly.pdbx_seq_one_letter_code
_entity_poly.pdbx_strand_id
1 'polypeptide(L)'
;MPRIKSAKKAMRQGRAHAVHNRAQRSALRTAVKRVRAAASAAAAQEAYHAAVRVLDRAARRGLIHKNSAARHKARLAAAVKKLK
;
A
#
# COMPACT_ATOMS: atom_id res chain seq x y z
N MET A 1 -5.75 -30.63 -7.00
CA MET A 1 -4.69 -30.80 -5.97
C MET A 1 -3.33 -30.91 -6.65
N PRO A 2 -2.24 -30.42 -6.05
CA PRO A 2 -0.89 -30.54 -6.63
C PRO A 2 -0.49 -32.02 -6.73
N ARG A 3 -0.07 -32.46 -7.92
CA ARG A 3 0.37 -33.85 -8.17
C ARG A 3 1.83 -34.10 -7.79
N ILE A 4 2.67 -33.07 -7.87
CA ILE A 4 4.10 -33.12 -7.53
C ILE A 4 4.38 -32.53 -6.14
N LYS A 5 5.35 -33.10 -5.41
CA LYS A 5 5.71 -32.68 -4.04
C LYS A 5 6.11 -31.20 -3.97
N SER A 6 6.87 -30.71 -4.95
CA SER A 6 7.29 -29.30 -5.06
C SER A 6 6.11 -28.34 -5.18
N ALA A 7 5.10 -28.68 -5.99
CA ALA A 7 3.89 -27.86 -6.15
C ALA A 7 3.03 -27.85 -4.86
N LYS A 8 2.97 -28.96 -4.11
CA LYS A 8 2.30 -28.97 -2.79
C LYS A 8 2.98 -28.02 -1.79
N LYS A 9 4.32 -27.94 -1.82
CA LYS A 9 5.09 -26.98 -1.02
C LYS A 9 4.83 -25.53 -1.47
N ALA A 10 4.90 -25.26 -2.77
CA ALA A 10 4.63 -23.93 -3.33
C ALA A 10 3.21 -23.44 -2.99
N MET A 11 2.20 -24.31 -3.06
CA MET A 11 0.82 -23.97 -2.68
C MET A 11 0.72 -23.55 -1.21
N ARG A 12 1.38 -24.26 -0.29
CA ARG A 12 1.40 -23.90 1.14
C ARG A 12 2.08 -22.55 1.38
N GLN A 13 3.24 -22.34 0.76
CA GLN A 13 3.99 -21.08 0.87
C GLN A 13 3.17 -19.91 0.31
N GLY A 14 2.58 -20.09 -0.88
CA GLY A 14 1.74 -19.09 -1.52
C GLY A 14 0.56 -18.65 -0.65
N ARG A 15 -0.11 -19.60 0.03
CA ARG A 15 -1.20 -19.28 0.97
C ARG A 15 -0.71 -18.42 2.14
N ALA A 16 0.40 -18.78 2.76
CA ALA A 16 0.99 -18.00 3.85
C ALA A 16 1.36 -16.58 3.39
N HIS A 17 2.09 -16.46 2.26
CA HIS A 17 2.45 -15.17 1.70
C HIS A 17 1.22 -14.31 1.32
N ALA A 18 0.17 -14.93 0.78
CA ALA A 18 -1.06 -14.23 0.41
C ALA A 18 -1.73 -13.60 1.64
N VAL A 19 -1.82 -14.31 2.77
CA VAL A 19 -2.40 -13.79 4.01
C VAL A 19 -1.59 -12.59 4.53
N HIS A 20 -0.27 -12.70 4.61
CA HIS A 20 0.58 -11.60 5.06
C HIS A 20 0.50 -10.38 4.13
N ASN A 21 0.56 -10.60 2.82
CA ASN A 21 0.48 -9.52 1.83
C ASN A 21 -0.90 -8.84 1.83
N ARG A 22 -1.97 -9.59 2.13
CA ARG A 22 -3.33 -9.03 2.23
C ARG A 22 -3.42 -7.99 3.33
N ALA A 23 -2.89 -8.28 4.52
CA ALA A 23 -2.88 -7.34 5.64
C ALA A 23 -2.05 -6.08 5.35
N GLN A 24 -0.90 -6.23 4.69
CA GLN A 24 -0.09 -5.07 4.30
C GLN A 24 -0.75 -4.22 3.22
N ARG A 25 -1.40 -4.85 2.24
CA ARG A 25 -2.16 -4.14 1.19
C ARG A 25 -3.37 -3.42 1.75
N SER A 26 -4.09 -4.00 2.71
CA SER A 26 -5.21 -3.32 3.35
C SER A 26 -4.73 -2.10 4.14
N ALA A 27 -3.66 -2.21 4.93
CA ALA A 27 -3.07 -1.08 5.64
C ALA A 27 -2.65 0.07 4.68
N LEU A 28 -2.05 -0.28 3.54
CA LEU A 28 -1.68 0.69 2.51
C LEU A 28 -2.91 1.41 1.92
N ARG A 29 -3.97 0.66 1.58
CA ARG A 29 -5.23 1.23 1.09
C ARG A 29 -5.88 2.15 2.12
N THR A 30 -5.86 1.76 3.39
CA THR A 30 -6.38 2.58 4.50
C THR A 30 -5.60 3.88 4.65
N ALA A 31 -4.27 3.83 4.58
CA ALA A 31 -3.43 5.04 4.64
C ALA A 31 -3.78 6.02 3.51
N VAL A 32 -3.94 5.52 2.28
CA VAL A 32 -4.37 6.34 1.13
C VAL A 32 -5.78 6.89 1.32
N LYS A 33 -6.71 6.10 1.89
CA LYS A 33 -8.09 6.54 2.17
C LYS A 33 -8.12 7.66 3.21
N ARG A 34 -7.30 7.59 4.26
CA ARG A 34 -7.23 8.62 5.31
C ARG A 34 -6.84 9.99 4.75
N VAL A 35 -5.86 10.05 3.85
CA VAL A 35 -5.48 11.32 3.19
C VAL A 35 -6.65 11.91 2.41
N ARG A 36 -7.40 11.07 1.69
CA ARG A 36 -8.55 11.53 0.87
C ARG A 36 -9.76 11.94 1.70
N ALA A 37 -9.90 11.39 2.90
CA ALA A 37 -11.02 11.67 3.81
C ALA A 37 -10.73 12.80 4.80
N ALA A 38 -9.52 13.39 4.77
CA ALA A 38 -9.17 14.48 5.66
C ALA A 38 -10.02 15.72 5.36
N ALA A 39 -10.59 16.32 6.41
CA ALA A 39 -11.52 17.45 6.30
C ALA A 39 -10.82 18.82 6.29
N SER A 40 -9.56 18.90 6.74
CA SER A 40 -8.78 20.14 6.79
C SER A 40 -7.42 19.97 6.12
N ALA A 41 -6.85 21.06 5.60
CA ALA A 41 -5.55 21.06 4.94
C ALA A 41 -4.42 20.57 5.87
N ALA A 42 -4.47 20.95 7.15
CA ALA A 42 -3.49 20.52 8.15
C ALA A 42 -3.54 19.00 8.40
N ALA A 43 -4.75 18.45 8.62
CA ALA A 43 -4.94 17.01 8.80
C ALA A 43 -4.56 16.21 7.54
N ALA A 44 -4.84 16.77 6.36
CA ALA A 44 -4.47 16.15 5.09
C ALA A 44 -2.95 16.06 4.90
N GLN A 45 -2.22 17.08 5.32
CA GLN A 45 -0.75 17.12 5.25
C GLN A 45 -0.11 16.10 6.18
N GLU A 46 -0.56 16.00 7.44
CA GLU A 46 -0.06 14.99 8.38
C GLU A 46 -0.35 13.56 7.90
N ALA A 47 -1.59 13.31 7.45
CA ALA A 47 -1.97 12.02 6.88
C ALA A 47 -1.13 11.70 5.64
N TYR A 48 -0.79 12.70 4.82
CA TYR A 48 0.05 12.52 3.63
C TYR A 48 1.45 12.06 4.00
N HIS A 49 2.10 12.69 4.99
CA HIS A 49 3.42 12.27 5.45
C HIS A 49 3.43 10.82 5.96
N ALA A 50 2.39 10.42 6.70
CA ALA A 50 2.22 9.04 7.13
C ALA A 50 2.02 8.08 5.94
N ALA A 51 1.19 8.46 4.97
CA ALA A 51 0.92 7.66 3.78
C ALA A 51 2.17 7.45 2.90
N VAL A 52 3.00 8.49 2.73
CA VAL A 52 4.27 8.42 1.98
C VAL A 52 5.20 7.38 2.59
N ARG A 53 5.39 7.40 3.92
CA ARG A 53 6.24 6.42 4.62
C ARG A 53 5.79 4.98 4.38
N VAL A 54 4.47 4.75 4.41
CA VAL A 54 3.90 3.40 4.16
C VAL A 54 4.05 2.98 2.70
N LEU A 55 3.80 3.89 1.75
CA LEU A 55 3.94 3.63 0.31
C LEU A 55 5.38 3.25 -0.06
N ASP A 56 6.36 3.99 0.44
CA ASP A 56 7.77 3.76 0.14
C ASP A 56 8.27 2.46 0.78
N ARG A 57 7.81 2.14 2.01
CA ARG A 57 8.11 0.85 2.64
C ARG A 57 7.49 -0.32 1.87
N ALA A 58 6.26 -0.17 1.37
CA ALA A 58 5.61 -1.19 0.56
C ALA A 58 6.31 -1.39 -0.80
N ALA A 59 6.83 -0.32 -1.40
CA ALA A 59 7.63 -0.39 -2.62
C ALA A 59 8.98 -1.09 -2.38
N ARG A 60 9.67 -0.75 -1.29
CA ARG A 60 10.96 -1.38 -0.93
C ARG A 60 10.81 -2.89 -0.69
N ARG A 61 9.70 -3.33 -0.12
CA ARG A 61 9.38 -4.75 0.11
C ARG A 61 8.86 -5.48 -1.14
N GLY A 62 8.73 -4.79 -2.27
CA GLY A 62 8.18 -5.38 -3.51
C GLY A 62 6.67 -5.66 -3.47
N LEU A 63 5.94 -5.16 -2.47
CA LEU A 63 4.50 -5.37 -2.36
C LEU A 63 3.73 -4.60 -3.45
N ILE A 64 4.26 -3.44 -3.83
CA ILE A 64 3.81 -2.62 -4.95
C ILE A 64 5.02 -2.20 -5.79
N HIS A 65 4.80 -1.97 -7.09
CA HIS A 65 5.87 -1.46 -7.95
C HIS A 65 6.26 -0.03 -7.57
N LYS A 66 7.54 0.33 -7.74
CA LYS A 66 8.08 1.68 -7.46
C LYS A 66 7.29 2.78 -8.18
N ASN A 67 6.94 2.54 -9.46
CA ASN A 67 6.12 3.46 -10.25
C ASN A 67 4.69 3.59 -9.72
N SER A 68 4.13 2.52 -9.14
CA SER A 68 2.83 2.58 -8.50
C SER A 68 2.88 3.45 -7.25
N ALA A 69 3.92 3.31 -6.43
CA ALA A 69 4.14 4.17 -5.27
C ALA A 69 4.31 5.64 -5.69
N ALA A 70 5.15 5.92 -6.69
CA ALA A 70 5.35 7.25 -7.24
C ALA A 70 4.02 7.88 -7.73
N ARG A 71 3.22 7.12 -8.48
CA ARG A 71 1.91 7.55 -8.97
C ARG A 71 0.95 7.88 -7.83
N HIS A 72 0.93 7.08 -6.76
CA HIS A 72 0.11 7.37 -5.58
C HIS A 72 0.58 8.63 -4.85
N LYS A 73 1.90 8.81 -4.69
CA LYS A 73 2.47 10.02 -4.08
C LYS A 73 2.10 11.28 -4.85
N ALA A 74 2.23 11.25 -6.18
CA ALA A 74 1.89 12.39 -7.05
C ALA A 74 0.40 12.75 -6.97
N ARG A 75 -0.49 11.74 -7.07
CA ARG A 75 -1.95 11.97 -7.00
C ARG A 75 -2.41 12.49 -5.64
N LEU A 76 -1.81 12.00 -4.54
CA LEU A 76 -2.15 12.46 -3.20
C LEU A 76 -1.60 13.87 -2.95
N ALA A 77 -0.41 14.19 -3.43
CA ALA A 77 0.13 15.55 -3.34
C ALA A 77 -0.77 16.56 -4.06
N ALA A 78 -1.24 16.22 -5.26
CA ALA A 78 -2.17 17.06 -6.01
C ALA A 78 -3.50 17.26 -5.27
N ALA A 79 -4.03 16.21 -4.64
CA ALA A 79 -5.26 16.30 -3.86
C ALA A 79 -5.10 17.19 -2.62
N VAL A 80 -4.00 17.04 -1.87
CA VAL A 80 -3.71 17.90 -0.70
C VAL A 80 -3.50 19.34 -1.12
N LYS A 81 -2.81 19.60 -2.24
CA LYS A 81 -2.63 20.95 -2.79
C LYS A 81 -3.96 21.61 -3.15
N LYS A 82 -4.96 20.85 -3.59
CA LYS A 82 -6.30 21.38 -3.92
C LYS A 82 -7.13 21.77 -2.68
N LEU A 83 -6.84 21.15 -1.54
CA LEU A 83 -7.46 21.46 -0.24
C LEU A 83 -6.82 22.66 0.46
N LYS A 84 -5.63 23.07 0.01
CA LYS A 84 -4.88 24.21 0.52
C LYS A 84 -5.28 25.48 -0.23
#